data_AF-A0A9D1P7L5-F1
#
_entry.id   AF-A0A9D1P7L5-F1
#
_cell.length_a   1.000
_cell.length_b   1.000
_cell.length_c   1.000
_cell.angle_alpha   90.00
_cell.angle_beta   90.00
_cell.angle_gamma   90.00
#
_symmetry.space_group_name_H-M   'P 1'
#
loop_
_entity.id
_entity.type
_entity.pdbx_description
1 polymer ?
#
loop_
_entity_poly.entity_id
_entity_poly.type
_entity_poly.pdbx_seq_one_letter_code
_entity_poly.pdbx_strand_id
1 'polypeptide(L)'
;MMYQTRIYDAAMEARMKGLREGRAEGREKGLQEGRAEGRAEGREKGLQEGRAEGRMAEKRDTARAMLKGHLTVEQVMTFTGLSREEVEKLAGETGVQE
;
A
#
# COMPACT_ATOMS: atom_id res chain seq x y z
N MET A 1 -48.60 -44.78 -2.70
CA MET A 1 -47.83 -43.84 -1.86
C MET A 1 -46.36 -43.68 -2.25
N MET A 2 -45.70 -44.62 -2.96
CA MET A 2 -44.26 -44.52 -3.32
C MET A 2 -43.89 -43.42 -4.35
N TYR A 3 -44.81 -42.97 -5.20
CA TYR A 3 -44.50 -41.96 -6.24
C TYR A 3 -44.38 -40.54 -5.69
N GLN A 4 -45.16 -40.21 -4.66
CA GLN A 4 -45.15 -38.89 -4.05
C GLN A 4 -43.79 -38.63 -3.35
N THR A 5 -43.26 -39.63 -2.63
CA THR A 5 -41.99 -39.55 -1.89
C THR A 5 -40.79 -39.29 -2.79
N ARG A 6 -40.68 -40.00 -3.93
CA ARG A 6 -39.54 -39.80 -4.87
C ARG A 6 -39.48 -38.39 -5.47
N ILE A 7 -40.63 -37.77 -5.72
CA ILE A 7 -40.69 -36.40 -6.25
C ILE A 7 -40.27 -35.40 -5.16
N TYR A 8 -40.67 -35.63 -3.91
CA TYR A 8 -40.23 -34.82 -2.77
C TYR A 8 -38.72 -34.95 -2.52
N ASP A 9 -38.17 -36.16 -2.62
CA ASP A 9 -36.73 -36.41 -2.42
C ASP A 9 -35.90 -35.72 -3.51
N ALA A 10 -36.28 -35.87 -4.79
CA ALA A 10 -35.59 -35.22 -5.90
C ALA A 10 -35.65 -33.68 -5.83
N ALA A 11 -36.79 -33.11 -5.40
CA ALA A 11 -36.93 -31.67 -5.21
C ALA A 11 -36.09 -31.14 -4.04
N MET A 12 -35.97 -31.92 -2.95
CA MET A 12 -35.11 -31.60 -1.82
C MET A 12 -33.63 -31.67 -2.19
N GLU A 13 -33.21 -32.70 -2.92
CA GLU A 13 -31.83 -32.83 -3.41
C GLU A 13 -31.45 -31.70 -4.35
N ALA A 14 -32.33 -31.33 -5.29
CA ALA A 14 -32.10 -30.22 -6.20
C ALA A 14 -31.97 -28.88 -5.45
N ARG A 15 -32.82 -28.63 -4.45
CA ARG A 15 -32.73 -27.43 -3.60
C ARG A 15 -31.46 -27.42 -2.76
N MET A 16 -31.10 -28.54 -2.14
CA MET A 16 -29.89 -28.66 -1.33
C MET A 16 -28.63 -28.49 -2.17
N LYS A 17 -28.64 -29.00 -3.41
CA LYS A 17 -27.56 -28.82 -4.37
C LYS A 17 -27.44 -27.36 -4.80
N GLY A 18 -28.54 -26.71 -5.19
CA GLY A 18 -28.54 -25.29 -5.56
C GLY A 18 -28.12 -24.36 -4.42
N LEU A 19 -28.53 -24.65 -3.17
CA LEU A 19 -28.08 -23.91 -1.98
C LEU A 19 -26.59 -24.10 -1.70
N ARG A 20 -26.06 -25.33 -1.87
CA ARG A 20 -24.63 -25.61 -1.70
C ARG A 20 -23.80 -24.92 -2.78
N GLU A 21 -24.21 -25.03 -4.03
CA GLU A 21 -23.53 -24.42 -5.18
C GLU A 21 -23.55 -22.89 -5.07
N GLY A 22 -24.71 -22.28 -4.83
CA GLY A 22 -24.82 -20.82 -4.66
C GLY A 22 -24.01 -20.29 -3.48
N ARG A 23 -23.94 -21.03 -2.37
CA ARG A 23 -23.11 -20.66 -1.20
C ARG A 23 -21.62 -20.83 -1.48
N ALA A 24 -21.23 -21.88 -2.19
CA ALA A 24 -19.84 -22.12 -2.58
C ALA A 24 -19.36 -21.04 -3.55
N GLU A 25 -20.12 -20.76 -4.60
CA GLU A 25 -19.83 -19.71 -5.58
C GLU A 25 -19.79 -18.32 -4.95
N GLY A 26 -20.76 -17.97 -4.10
CA GLY A 26 -20.78 -16.68 -3.43
C GLY A 26 -19.58 -16.48 -2.51
N ARG A 27 -19.15 -17.54 -1.80
CA ARG A 27 -17.96 -17.50 -0.95
C ARG A 27 -16.68 -17.39 -1.77
N GLU A 28 -16.59 -18.10 -2.88
CA GLU A 28 -15.43 -18.06 -3.76
C GLU A 28 -15.27 -16.69 -4.42
N LYS A 29 -16.35 -16.14 -4.99
CA LYS A 29 -16.39 -14.80 -5.57
C LYS A 29 -16.00 -13.73 -4.56
N GLY A 30 -16.62 -13.72 -3.37
CA GLY A 30 -16.30 -12.75 -2.32
C GLY A 30 -14.85 -12.84 -1.81
N LEU A 31 -14.26 -14.05 -1.76
CA LEU A 31 -12.85 -14.22 -1.40
C LEU A 31 -11.91 -13.73 -2.50
N GLN A 32 -12.25 -13.95 -3.77
CA GLN A 32 -11.44 -13.49 -4.89
C GLN A 32 -11.47 -11.96 -5.01
N GLU A 33 -12.67 -11.36 -4.95
CA GLU A 33 -12.87 -9.91 -4.99
C GLU A 33 -12.16 -9.22 -3.82
N GLY A 34 -12.41 -9.65 -2.58
CA GLY A 34 -11.76 -9.06 -1.40
C GLY A 34 -10.23 -9.18 -1.41
N ARG A 35 -9.68 -10.27 -1.98
CA ARG A 35 -8.21 -10.41 -2.15
C ARG A 35 -7.66 -9.55 -3.29
N ALA A 36 -8.43 -9.27 -4.32
CA ALA A 36 -8.02 -8.41 -5.43
C ALA A 36 -8.01 -6.94 -4.98
N GLU A 37 -9.11 -6.49 -4.36
CA GLU A 37 -9.25 -5.14 -3.81
C GLU A 37 -8.18 -4.86 -2.75
N GLY A 38 -8.03 -5.74 -1.75
CA GLY A 38 -7.02 -5.55 -0.69
C GLY A 38 -5.58 -5.48 -1.21
N ARG A 39 -5.25 -6.19 -2.30
CA ARG A 39 -3.92 -6.11 -2.94
C ARG A 39 -3.74 -4.84 -3.77
N ALA A 40 -4.79 -4.38 -4.44
CA ALA A 40 -4.75 -3.15 -5.21
C ALA A 40 -4.56 -1.94 -4.29
N GLU A 41 -5.38 -1.83 -3.25
CA GLU A 41 -5.28 -0.76 -2.26
C GLU A 41 -3.94 -0.78 -1.52
N GLY A 42 -3.47 -1.96 -1.10
CA GLY A 42 -2.19 -2.08 -0.40
C GLY A 42 -0.99 -1.67 -1.27
N ARG A 43 -1.01 -2.00 -2.57
CA ARG A 43 0.03 -1.57 -3.51
C ARG A 43 -0.01 -0.08 -3.79
N GLU A 44 -1.19 0.50 -3.95
CA GLU A 44 -1.31 1.93 -4.23
C GLU A 44 -0.85 2.76 -3.04
N LYS A 45 -1.30 2.42 -1.83
CA LYS A 45 -0.85 3.08 -0.58
C LYS A 45 0.65 2.95 -0.40
N GLY A 46 1.20 1.72 -0.53
CA GLY A 46 2.64 1.50 -0.38
C GLY A 46 3.48 2.20 -1.45
N LEU A 47 2.99 2.33 -2.69
CA LEU A 47 3.70 3.07 -3.74
C LEU A 47 3.67 4.58 -3.51
N GLN A 48 2.55 5.13 -3.03
CA GLN A 48 2.45 6.55 -2.71
C GLN A 48 3.33 6.93 -1.51
N GLU A 49 3.24 6.16 -0.43
CA GLU A 49 4.07 6.33 0.77
C GLU A 49 5.56 6.18 0.43
N GLY A 50 5.95 5.10 -0.25
CA GLY A 50 7.34 4.86 -0.64
C GLY A 50 7.90 5.91 -1.61
N ARG A 51 7.10 6.47 -2.51
CA ARG A 51 7.53 7.59 -3.38
C ARG A 51 7.69 8.90 -2.60
N ALA A 52 6.82 9.17 -1.64
CA ALA A 52 6.92 10.37 -0.81
C ALA A 52 8.17 10.29 0.09
N GLU A 53 8.38 9.15 0.75
CA GLU A 53 9.56 8.89 1.57
C GLU A 53 10.85 8.93 0.73
N GLY A 54 10.86 8.29 -0.45
CA GLY A 54 12.00 8.30 -1.36
C GLY A 54 12.40 9.71 -1.80
N ARG A 55 11.43 10.56 -2.19
CA ARG A 55 11.73 11.96 -2.56
C ARG A 55 12.27 12.77 -1.38
N MET A 56 11.76 12.54 -0.17
CA MET A 56 12.27 13.23 1.02
C MET A 56 13.68 12.74 1.39
N ALA A 57 13.95 11.44 1.25
CA ALA A 57 15.28 10.87 1.44
C ALA A 57 16.28 11.45 0.41
N GLU A 58 15.94 11.48 -0.88
CA GLU A 58 16.79 12.05 -1.93
C GLU A 58 17.11 13.53 -1.69
N LYS A 59 16.13 14.34 -1.27
CA LYS A 59 16.36 15.74 -0.90
C LYS A 59 17.34 15.89 0.25
N ARG A 60 17.21 15.05 1.28
CA ARG A 60 18.12 15.03 2.44
C ARG A 60 19.51 14.55 2.06
N ASP A 61 19.63 13.52 1.24
CA ASP A 61 20.92 13.00 0.79
C ASP A 61 21.65 14.01 -0.10
N THR A 62 20.91 14.70 -0.97
CA THR A 62 21.44 15.80 -1.78
C THR A 62 21.91 16.95 -0.89
N ALA A 63 21.12 17.35 0.11
CA ALA A 63 21.52 18.37 1.08
C ALA A 63 22.78 17.98 1.86
N ARG A 64 22.88 16.72 2.32
CA ARG A 64 24.07 16.20 3.00
C ARG A 64 25.31 16.20 2.10
N ALA A 65 25.16 15.83 0.83
CA ALA A 65 26.25 15.87 -0.14
C ALA A 65 26.74 17.31 -0.38
N MET A 66 25.80 18.27 -0.45
CA MET A 66 26.14 19.69 -0.60
C MET A 66 26.85 20.26 0.63
N LEU A 67 26.39 19.92 1.84
CA LEU A 67 27.02 20.33 3.09
C LEU A 67 28.45 19.78 3.23
N LYS A 68 28.68 18.54 2.81
CA LYS A 68 30.04 17.96 2.71
C LYS A 68 30.92 18.67 1.68
N GLY A 69 30.33 19.27 0.66
CA GLY A 69 31.02 20.09 -0.34
C GLY A 69 31.33 21.52 0.12
N HIS A 70 31.17 21.83 1.41
CA HIS A 70 31.34 23.16 2.00
C HIS A 70 30.42 24.23 1.38
N LEU A 71 29.29 23.84 0.80
CA LEU A 71 28.26 24.77 0.34
C LEU A 71 27.54 25.40 1.53
N THR A 72 27.15 26.65 1.37
CA THR A 72 26.47 27.40 2.43
C THR A 72 25.02 26.94 2.61
N VAL A 73 24.48 27.09 3.82
CA VAL A 73 23.09 26.73 4.15
C VAL A 73 22.08 27.35 3.16
N GLU A 74 22.28 28.60 2.78
CA GLU A 74 21.43 29.32 1.80
C GLU A 74 21.45 28.67 0.40
N GLN A 75 22.62 28.19 -0.05
CA GLN A 75 22.73 27.48 -1.33
C GLN A 75 22.03 26.12 -1.26
N VAL A 76 22.20 25.38 -0.16
CA VAL A 76 21.53 24.09 0.05
C VAL A 76 20.00 24.27 0.05
N MET A 77 19.49 25.29 0.73
CA MET A 77 18.06 25.63 0.71
C MET A 77 17.56 25.92 -0.70
N THR A 78 18.33 26.68 -1.49
CA THR A 78 17.98 27.03 -2.88
C THR A 78 17.89 25.80 -3.78
N PHE A 79 18.83 24.85 -3.67
CA PHE A 79 18.87 23.68 -4.55
C PHE A 79 17.95 22.53 -4.11
N THR A 80 17.70 22.38 -2.80
CA THR A 80 16.91 21.25 -2.27
C THR A 80 15.47 21.63 -1.93
N GLY A 81 15.18 22.93 -1.82
CA GLY A 81 13.89 23.46 -1.37
C GLY A 81 13.57 23.10 0.08
N LEU A 82 14.57 22.72 0.87
CA LEU A 82 14.43 22.45 2.30
C LEU A 82 14.40 23.75 3.09
N SER A 83 13.73 23.72 4.24
CA SER A 83 13.72 24.84 5.18
C SER A 83 15.08 25.01 5.87
N ARG A 84 15.35 26.22 6.37
CA ARG A 84 16.58 26.51 7.12
C ARG A 84 16.78 25.53 8.28
N GLU A 85 15.72 25.27 9.04
CA GLU A 85 15.74 24.36 10.19
C GLU A 85 16.13 22.93 9.77
N GLU A 86 15.61 22.44 8.64
CA GLU A 86 15.96 21.11 8.13
C GLU A 86 17.42 21.04 7.68
N VAL A 87 17.92 22.08 7.02
CA VAL A 87 19.32 22.13 6.57
C VAL A 87 20.27 22.25 7.76
N GLU A 88 19.96 23.08 8.76
CA GLU A 88 20.75 23.20 9.99
C GLU A 88 20.77 21.90 10.79
N LYS A 89 19.64 21.21 10.89
CA LYS A 89 19.57 19.89 11.51
C LYS A 89 20.44 18.87 10.77
N LEU A 90 20.37 18.85 9.43
CA LEU A 90 21.22 17.99 8.61
C LEU A 90 22.70 18.36 8.74
N ALA A 91 23.04 19.64 8.83
CA ALA A 91 24.40 20.13 9.04
C ALA A 91 24.97 19.64 10.38
N GLY A 92 24.17 19.74 11.46
CA GLY A 92 24.50 19.20 12.78
C GLY A 92 24.67 17.68 12.79
N GLU A 93 23.86 16.95 12.01
CA GLU A 93 23.98 15.49 11.84
C GLU A 93 25.20 15.09 11.00
N THR A 94 25.59 15.88 9.99
CA THR A 94 26.75 15.57 9.14
C THR A 94 28.10 15.83 9.79
N GLY A 95 28.14 16.43 10.99
CA GLY A 95 29.38 16.62 11.72
C GLY A 95 30.43 17.36 10.91
N VAL A 96 30.05 18.39 10.16
CA VAL A 96 30.99 19.36 9.60
C VAL A 96 31.42 20.26 10.75
N GLN A 97 32.21 19.67 11.64
CA GLN A 97 33.03 20.37 12.62
C GLN A 97 34.19 20.95 11.82
N GLU A 98 34.25 22.28 11.73
CA GLU A 98 35.56 22.93 11.87
C GLU A 98 35.89 23.03 13.37
#